data_AF-A0AAV6SJM0-F1
#
_entry.id   AF-A0AAV6SJM0-F1
#
_cell.length_a   1.000
_cell.length_b   1.000
_cell.length_c   1.000
_cell.angle_alpha   90.00
_cell.angle_beta   90.00
_cell.angle_gamma   90.00
#
_symmetry.space_group_name_H-M   'P 1'
#
loop_
_entity.id
_entity.type
_entity.pdbx_description
1 polymer ?
#
loop_
_entity_poly.entity_id
_entity_poly.type
_entity_poly.pdbx_seq_one_letter_code
_entity_poly.pdbx_strand_id
1 'polypeptide(L)'
;MLQMCVLCWLLSVVDPQSTNSSFKKGRNITIHSSQLICSLPGPVGPAGNPGVPGSPGAMGPMGPPGKDGPDGKDGEKGERGNRGNPGRTGNQGKPGIKGREGVIGKAGLRGLKGLRGIPGLAGKRGPKGEGGDTGHEGAPGGCNCDSAARSAFSVAMTKSYPKEKMPIRFSRILLNEGNHYNATSGKFVCVIPGVYYFSYDITLASKHLAIGLVHNGQYKIKTFDANTGNHDVASGSTVLQLQRRDQVWLQIFYSEQNGLFFDPFWTDSTFTGFLIYADQDFLNEADRKANAKDDS
;
A
#
# COMPACT_ATOMS: atom_id res chain seq x y z
N MET A 1 -82.41 -39.97 49.78
CA MET A 1 -81.34 -40.90 49.35
C MET A 1 -80.18 -40.03 48.88
N LEU A 2 -79.29 -39.56 49.75
CA LEU A 2 -78.12 -40.27 50.30
C LEU A 2 -77.40 -41.14 49.26
N GLN A 3 -76.38 -40.58 48.60
CA GLN A 3 -75.19 -41.36 48.28
C GLN A 3 -73.93 -40.50 48.31
N MET A 4 -73.12 -40.84 49.31
CA MET A 4 -71.77 -40.39 49.60
C MET A 4 -70.78 -40.92 48.55
N CYS A 5 -69.77 -40.12 48.18
CA CYS A 5 -68.47 -40.61 47.71
C CYS A 5 -67.35 -39.62 48.06
N VAL A 6 -66.88 -39.77 49.30
CA VAL A 6 -65.49 -39.80 49.79
C VAL A 6 -64.38 -39.11 48.96
N LEU A 7 -63.73 -38.13 49.62
CA LEU A 7 -62.40 -37.58 49.37
C LEU A 7 -61.31 -38.67 49.39
N CYS A 8 -60.35 -38.61 48.46
CA CYS A 8 -58.98 -39.06 48.74
C CYS A 8 -57.97 -38.09 48.13
N TRP A 9 -57.19 -37.48 49.02
CA TRP A 9 -56.04 -36.64 48.76
C TRP A 9 -54.89 -37.44 48.14
N LEU A 10 -54.25 -36.91 47.09
CA LEU A 10 -52.84 -37.19 46.80
C LEU A 10 -52.17 -35.85 46.49
N LEU A 11 -51.31 -35.44 47.42
CA LEU A 11 -50.36 -34.33 47.28
C LEU A 11 -49.25 -34.76 46.32
N SER A 12 -49.07 -34.02 45.23
CA SER A 12 -47.79 -33.92 44.54
C SER A 12 -47.37 -32.46 44.53
N VAL A 13 -46.34 -32.20 45.35
CA VAL A 13 -45.56 -30.97 45.40
C VAL A 13 -44.88 -30.79 44.04
N VAL A 14 -45.21 -29.71 43.33
CA VAL A 14 -44.37 -29.19 42.25
C VAL A 14 -44.36 -27.67 42.38
N ASP A 15 -43.18 -27.14 42.68
CA ASP A 15 -42.81 -25.74 42.58
C ASP A 15 -41.36 -25.74 42.07
N PRO A 16 -40.81 -24.68 41.45
CA PRO A 16 -41.40 -23.58 40.68
C PRO A 16 -40.83 -23.59 39.24
N GLN A 17 -41.45 -22.91 38.26
CA GLN A 17 -40.68 -22.08 37.33
C GLN A 17 -41.51 -20.87 36.91
N SER A 18 -41.13 -19.72 37.49
CA SER A 18 -41.37 -18.41 36.94
C SER A 18 -40.77 -18.38 35.53
N THR A 19 -41.60 -18.59 34.51
CA THR A 19 -41.24 -18.19 33.15
C THR A 19 -41.42 -16.69 33.08
N ASN A 20 -40.35 -16.01 33.51
CA ASN A 20 -40.13 -14.61 33.27
C ASN A 20 -40.23 -14.41 31.75
N SER A 21 -41.39 -13.95 31.26
CA SER A 21 -41.59 -13.64 29.85
C SER A 21 -40.73 -12.41 29.54
N SER A 22 -39.46 -12.66 29.23
CA SER A 22 -38.59 -11.66 28.65
C SER A 22 -39.20 -11.29 27.31
N PHE A 23 -40.03 -10.24 27.31
CA PHE A 23 -40.40 -9.49 26.13
C PHE A 23 -39.13 -9.31 25.30
N LYS A 24 -39.03 -10.03 24.18
CA LYS A 24 -38.02 -9.73 23.16
C LYS A 24 -38.42 -8.40 22.55
N LYS A 25 -37.99 -7.33 23.21
CA LYS A 25 -37.98 -5.97 22.69
C LYS A 25 -37.27 -6.05 21.34
N GLY A 26 -38.03 -5.89 20.25
CA GLY A 26 -37.49 -5.82 18.91
C GLY A 26 -36.33 -4.84 18.92
N ARG A 27 -35.11 -5.34 18.74
CA ARG A 27 -33.94 -4.48 18.64
C ARG A 27 -34.12 -3.72 17.34
N ASN A 28 -34.46 -2.43 17.42
CA ASN A 28 -34.20 -1.50 16.33
C ASN A 28 -32.69 -1.49 16.14
N ILE A 29 -32.20 -2.33 15.23
CA ILE A 29 -30.80 -2.33 14.82
C ILE A 29 -30.66 -1.15 13.86
N THR A 30 -30.31 0.01 14.42
CA THR A 30 -29.80 1.12 13.63
C THR A 30 -28.30 0.90 13.51
N ILE A 31 -27.85 0.37 12.36
CA ILE A 31 -26.42 0.19 12.11
C ILE A 31 -25.83 1.57 11.85
N HIS A 32 -25.03 2.07 12.78
CA HIS A 32 -24.22 3.26 12.55
C HIS A 32 -23.06 2.90 11.62
N SER A 33 -22.81 3.72 10.60
CA SER A 33 -21.73 3.57 9.60
C SER A 33 -20.36 3.18 10.16
N SER A 34 -20.06 3.64 11.37
CA SER A 34 -18.83 3.35 12.10
C SER A 34 -18.61 1.86 12.42
N GLN A 35 -19.60 0.99 12.20
CA GLN A 35 -19.52 -0.45 12.50
C GLN A 35 -19.18 -1.33 11.29
N LEU A 36 -19.04 -0.77 10.08
CA LEU A 36 -18.67 -1.50 8.86
C LEU A 36 -17.33 -0.98 8.33
N ILE A 37 -16.23 -1.53 8.83
CA ILE A 37 -14.88 -1.24 8.35
C ILE A 37 -14.50 -2.34 7.35
N CYS A 38 -14.34 -1.99 6.06
CA CYS A 38 -13.74 -2.88 5.07
C CYS A 38 -12.26 -3.07 5.43
N SER A 39 -11.87 -4.29 5.82
CA SER A 39 -10.66 -4.56 6.60
C SER A 39 -9.50 -5.18 5.82
N LEU A 40 -9.33 -4.88 4.53
CA LEU A 40 -8.22 -5.45 3.76
C LEU A 40 -7.27 -4.34 3.28
N PRO A 41 -6.05 -4.25 3.89
CA PRO A 41 -4.96 -3.44 3.37
C PRO A 41 -4.66 -3.76 1.90
N GLY A 42 -4.21 -2.75 1.14
CA GLY A 42 -3.77 -2.97 -0.24
C GLY A 42 -2.56 -3.90 -0.33
N PRO A 43 -2.29 -4.48 -1.51
CA PRO A 43 -1.12 -5.33 -1.70
C PRO A 43 0.19 -4.57 -1.41
N VAL A 44 1.23 -5.31 -1.02
CA VAL A 44 2.58 -4.79 -0.77
C VAL A 44 3.10 -4.07 -2.01
N GLY A 45 3.71 -2.90 -1.82
CA GLY A 45 4.31 -2.13 -2.92
C GLY A 45 5.54 -2.83 -3.52
N PRO A 46 5.93 -2.51 -4.77
CA PRO A 46 7.12 -3.10 -5.38
C PRO A 46 8.39 -2.76 -4.58
N ALA A 47 9.39 -3.65 -4.64
CA ALA A 47 10.69 -3.42 -4.00
C ALA A 47 11.37 -2.16 -4.56
N GLY A 48 12.04 -1.40 -3.69
CA GLY A 48 12.83 -0.24 -4.10
C GLY A 48 13.97 -0.61 -5.05
N ASN A 49 14.42 0.35 -5.87
CA ASN A 49 15.58 0.14 -6.74
C ASN A 49 16.85 -0.15 -5.92
N PRO A 50 17.77 -1.02 -6.40
CA PRO A 50 19.04 -1.27 -5.73
C PRO A 50 19.87 -0.01 -5.52
N GLY A 51 20.66 0.02 -4.45
CA GLY A 51 21.61 1.11 -4.19
C GLY A 51 22.67 1.26 -5.30
N VAL A 52 23.19 2.47 -5.48
CA VAL A 52 24.25 2.75 -6.47
C VAL A 52 25.55 2.04 -6.06
N PRO A 53 26.29 1.38 -6.98
CA PRO A 53 27.56 0.75 -6.67
C PRO A 53 28.61 1.73 -6.12
N GLY A 54 29.44 1.28 -5.18
CA GLY A 54 30.53 2.10 -4.64
C GLY A 54 31.58 2.48 -5.71
N SER A 55 32.16 3.68 -5.58
CA SER A 55 33.21 4.15 -6.50
C SER A 55 34.49 3.30 -6.40
N PRO A 56 35.27 3.16 -7.49
CA PRO A 56 36.56 2.46 -7.44
C PRO A 56 37.54 3.10 -6.44
N GLY A 57 38.33 2.28 -5.75
CA GLY A 57 39.38 2.77 -4.85
C GLY A 57 40.45 3.60 -5.57
N ALA A 58 41.00 4.61 -4.89
CA ALA A 58 42.05 5.47 -5.41
C ALA A 58 43.35 4.69 -5.72
N MET A 59 44.18 5.25 -6.59
CA MET A 59 45.51 4.70 -6.90
C MET A 59 46.46 4.91 -5.72
N GLY A 60 47.20 3.87 -5.33
CA GLY A 60 48.17 3.97 -4.24
C GLY A 60 49.33 4.93 -4.55
N PRO A 61 49.99 5.51 -3.52
CA PRO A 61 51.10 6.44 -3.71
C PRO A 61 52.31 5.76 -4.39
N MET A 62 53.12 6.55 -5.08
CA MET A 62 54.38 6.09 -5.69
C MET A 62 55.39 5.70 -4.60
N GLY A 63 56.10 4.59 -4.80
CA GLY A 63 57.14 4.15 -3.87
C GLY A 63 58.31 5.16 -3.76
N PRO A 64 59.04 5.17 -2.62
CA PRO A 64 60.18 6.07 -2.45
C PRO A 64 61.31 5.77 -3.46
N PRO A 65 62.12 6.77 -3.84
CA PRO A 65 63.28 6.56 -4.72
C PRO A 65 64.27 5.55 -4.11
N GLY A 66 64.92 4.74 -4.96
CA GLY A 66 66.02 3.88 -4.53
C GLY A 66 67.17 4.67 -3.90
N LYS A 67 67.89 4.07 -2.94
CA LYS A 67 69.07 4.67 -2.31
C LYS A 67 70.20 4.83 -3.33
N ASP A 68 71.00 5.89 -3.18
CA ASP A 68 72.19 6.11 -4.01
C ASP A 68 73.20 4.95 -3.84
N GLY A 69 73.89 4.59 -4.93
CA GLY A 69 74.95 3.58 -4.89
C GLY A 69 76.16 4.04 -4.06
N PRO A 70 76.95 3.10 -3.49
CA PRO A 70 78.15 3.44 -2.73
C PRO A 70 79.21 4.13 -3.62
N ASP A 71 79.99 5.03 -3.02
CA ASP A 71 81.12 5.69 -3.70
C ASP A 71 82.16 4.67 -4.18
N GLY A 72 82.75 4.90 -5.34
CA GLY A 72 83.84 4.07 -5.87
C GLY A 72 85.09 4.13 -4.99
N LYS A 73 85.80 3.00 -4.85
CA LYS A 73 87.06 2.92 -4.09
C LYS A 73 88.17 3.78 -4.72
N ASP A 74 89.03 4.36 -3.89
CA ASP A 74 90.20 5.12 -4.33
C ASP A 74 91.17 4.25 -5.15
N GLY A 75 91.74 4.82 -6.21
CA GLY A 75 92.71 4.13 -7.08
C GLY A 75 94.04 3.86 -6.37
N GLU A 76 94.70 2.76 -6.74
CA GLU A 76 96.01 2.38 -6.18
C GLU A 76 97.10 3.42 -6.49
N LYS A 77 98.04 3.58 -5.55
CA LYS A 77 99.14 4.56 -5.62
C LYS A 77 100.16 4.12 -6.67
N GLY A 78 100.44 4.97 -7.66
CA GLY A 78 101.43 4.69 -8.71
C GLY A 78 102.85 4.45 -8.17
N GLU A 79 103.57 3.51 -8.78
CA GLU A 79 104.95 3.17 -8.44
C GLU A 79 105.96 4.29 -8.74
N ARG A 80 107.05 4.35 -7.95
CA ARG A 80 108.11 5.37 -8.04
C ARG A 80 109.00 5.11 -9.26
N GLY A 81 109.15 6.10 -10.14
CA GLY A 81 110.05 6.03 -11.30
C GLY A 81 111.54 5.88 -10.95
N ASN A 82 112.25 5.07 -11.73
CA ASN A 82 113.69 4.81 -11.58
C ASN A 82 114.56 6.02 -11.99
N ARG A 83 115.69 6.20 -11.29
CA ARG A 83 116.64 7.32 -11.42
C ARG A 83 117.44 7.24 -12.74
N GLY A 84 117.52 8.34 -13.49
CA GLY A 84 118.37 8.45 -14.69
C GLY A 84 119.86 8.66 -14.36
N ASN A 85 120.76 8.11 -15.18
CA ASN A 85 122.21 8.24 -15.05
C ASN A 85 122.73 9.49 -15.80
N PRO A 86 123.46 10.43 -15.15
CA PRO A 86 124.03 11.63 -15.79
C PRO A 86 125.28 11.35 -16.65
N GLY A 87 125.56 12.25 -17.60
CA GLY A 87 126.46 12.00 -18.72
C GLY A 87 127.91 12.52 -18.68
N ARG A 88 128.64 11.99 -19.68
CA ARG A 88 129.81 12.40 -20.48
C ARG A 88 131.23 12.56 -19.88
N THR A 89 132.17 12.15 -20.75
CA THR A 89 133.58 11.75 -20.61
C THR A 89 134.60 12.86 -20.38
N GLY A 90 135.61 12.58 -19.54
CA GLY A 90 136.88 13.31 -19.42
C GLY A 90 137.62 12.99 -18.10
N ASN A 91 138.88 12.56 -18.17
CA ASN A 91 139.65 11.80 -17.17
C ASN A 91 139.71 12.33 -15.69
N GLN A 92 139.51 11.38 -14.77
CA GLN A 92 140.00 11.16 -13.38
C GLN A 92 140.26 12.37 -12.45
N GLY A 93 139.61 12.60 -11.31
CA GLY A 93 138.47 11.99 -10.61
C GLY A 93 138.33 12.58 -9.18
N LYS A 94 137.12 12.99 -8.76
CA LYS A 94 136.58 13.15 -7.38
C LYS A 94 135.02 13.09 -7.45
N PRO A 95 134.28 12.70 -6.38
CA PRO A 95 132.94 12.07 -6.43
C PRO A 95 131.76 12.93 -6.96
N GLY A 96 130.78 12.27 -7.60
CA GLY A 96 129.68 12.87 -8.37
C GLY A 96 128.50 13.47 -7.58
N ILE A 97 127.78 14.39 -8.24
CA ILE A 97 126.67 15.16 -7.68
C ILE A 97 125.34 14.39 -7.82
N LYS A 98 124.51 14.42 -6.76
CA LYS A 98 123.25 13.70 -6.55
C LYS A 98 122.20 14.01 -7.64
N GLY A 99 121.59 12.97 -8.23
CA GLY A 99 120.51 13.11 -9.24
C GLY A 99 119.25 13.80 -8.69
N ARG A 100 118.55 14.57 -9.55
CA ARG A 100 117.29 15.25 -9.23
C ARG A 100 116.17 14.27 -8.87
N GLU A 101 115.28 14.74 -8.00
CA GLU A 101 114.14 14.02 -7.43
C GLU A 101 113.10 13.65 -8.51
N GLY A 102 112.51 12.45 -8.41
CA GLY A 102 111.50 11.96 -9.35
C GLY A 102 110.18 12.73 -9.23
N VAL A 103 109.47 12.91 -10.35
CA VAL A 103 108.16 13.57 -10.38
C VAL A 103 107.13 12.72 -9.63
N ILE A 104 106.42 13.33 -8.68
CA ILE A 104 105.30 12.69 -7.97
C ILE A 104 104.21 12.34 -8.99
N GLY A 105 103.80 11.07 -9.05
CA GLY A 105 102.68 10.64 -9.89
C GLY A 105 101.39 11.38 -9.52
N LYS A 106 100.60 11.81 -10.51
CA LYS A 106 99.31 12.47 -10.27
C LYS A 106 98.39 11.54 -9.47
N ALA A 107 97.66 12.10 -8.50
CA ALA A 107 96.63 11.37 -7.76
C ALA A 107 95.64 10.72 -8.74
N GLY A 108 95.23 9.48 -8.45
CA GLY A 108 94.18 8.81 -9.21
C GLY A 108 92.88 9.63 -9.21
N LEU A 109 92.13 9.58 -10.31
CA LEU A 109 90.83 10.26 -10.40
C LEU A 109 89.87 9.68 -9.35
N ARG A 110 89.17 10.54 -8.60
CA ARG A 110 88.11 10.11 -7.68
C ARG A 110 87.07 9.28 -8.44
N GLY A 111 86.66 8.15 -7.89
CA GLY A 111 85.60 7.31 -8.47
C GLY A 111 84.33 8.13 -8.75
N LEU A 112 83.67 7.88 -9.87
CA LEU A 112 82.41 8.55 -10.23
C LEU A 112 81.35 8.26 -9.17
N LYS A 113 80.54 9.27 -8.79
CA LYS A 113 79.41 9.11 -7.87
C LYS A 113 78.45 8.05 -8.42
N GLY A 114 77.97 7.14 -7.56
CA GLY A 114 76.98 6.13 -7.95
C GLY A 114 75.73 6.76 -8.59
N LEU A 115 75.15 6.07 -9.59
CA LEU A 115 73.93 6.53 -10.25
C LEU A 115 72.75 6.57 -9.27
N ARG A 116 71.86 7.56 -9.42
CA ARG A 116 70.64 7.70 -8.62
C ARG A 116 69.73 6.49 -8.84
N GLY A 117 69.17 5.95 -7.75
CA GLY A 117 68.23 4.82 -7.84
C GLY A 117 66.98 5.14 -8.66
N ILE A 118 66.42 4.14 -9.35
CA ILE A 118 65.20 4.26 -10.16
C ILE A 118 64.00 4.59 -9.26
N PRO A 119 63.03 5.43 -9.68
CA PRO A 119 61.79 5.66 -8.94
C PRO A 119 61.01 4.36 -8.67
N GLY A 120 60.36 4.28 -7.50
CA GLY A 120 59.50 3.14 -7.17
C GLY A 120 58.28 3.04 -8.11
N LEU A 121 57.79 1.82 -8.33
CA LEU A 121 56.60 1.57 -9.16
C LEU A 121 55.34 2.20 -8.56
N ALA A 122 54.38 2.55 -9.41
CA ALA A 122 53.07 3.06 -8.98
C ALA A 122 52.28 1.99 -8.20
N GLY A 123 51.54 2.41 -7.17
CA GLY A 123 50.68 1.52 -6.39
C GLY A 123 49.52 0.95 -7.22
N LYS A 124 49.08 -0.28 -6.89
CA LYS A 124 47.93 -0.92 -7.56
C LYS A 124 46.63 -0.14 -7.27
N ARG A 125 45.71 -0.14 -8.24
CA ARG A 125 44.35 0.41 -8.05
C ARG A 125 43.61 -0.39 -6.96
N GLY A 126 42.91 0.30 -6.07
CA GLY A 126 42.09 -0.33 -5.04
C GLY A 126 40.93 -1.17 -5.62
N PRO A 127 40.34 -2.09 -4.83
CA PRO A 127 39.22 -2.90 -5.28
C PRO A 127 38.00 -2.03 -5.64
N LYS A 128 37.11 -2.59 -6.47
CA LYS A 128 35.81 -1.98 -6.76
C LYS A 128 34.96 -2.01 -5.48
N GLY A 129 34.23 -0.92 -5.20
CA GLY A 129 33.27 -0.90 -4.09
C GLY A 129 32.19 -1.99 -4.25
N GLU A 130 31.64 -2.44 -3.12
CA GLU A 130 30.58 -3.45 -3.09
C GLU A 130 29.31 -2.94 -3.80
N GLY A 131 28.47 -3.88 -4.24
CA GLY A 131 27.17 -3.56 -4.82
C GLY A 131 26.25 -2.98 -3.74
N GLY A 132 25.42 -1.99 -4.09
CA GLY A 132 24.46 -1.43 -3.13
C GLY A 132 23.42 -2.47 -2.71
N ASP A 133 22.92 -2.34 -1.48
CA ASP A 133 21.92 -3.25 -0.93
C ASP A 133 20.63 -3.28 -1.76
N THR A 134 19.91 -4.40 -1.67
CA THR A 134 18.58 -4.54 -2.27
C THR A 134 17.61 -3.58 -1.56
N GLY A 135 16.81 -2.84 -2.32
CA GLY A 135 15.82 -1.93 -1.74
C GLY A 135 14.80 -2.69 -0.89
N HIS A 136 14.43 -2.13 0.25
CA HIS A 136 13.41 -2.72 1.12
C HIS A 136 12.05 -2.83 0.40
N GLU A 137 11.24 -3.81 0.81
CA GLU A 137 9.84 -3.90 0.37
C GLU A 137 9.08 -2.63 0.72
N GLY A 138 8.23 -2.16 -0.20
CA GLY A 138 7.37 -1.01 0.06
C GLY A 138 6.37 -1.34 1.16
N ALA A 139 6.06 -0.37 2.02
CA ALA A 139 5.01 -0.54 3.03
C ALA A 139 3.68 -0.95 2.37
N PRO A 140 2.84 -1.77 3.03
CA PRO A 140 1.49 -2.05 2.55
C PRO A 140 0.75 -0.75 2.24
N GLY A 141 0.02 -0.71 1.13
CA GLY A 141 -0.79 0.46 0.78
C GLY A 141 -1.75 0.82 1.92
N GLY A 142 -1.71 2.07 2.37
CA GLY A 142 -2.60 2.57 3.41
C GLY A 142 -4.06 2.42 2.98
N CYS A 143 -4.88 1.77 3.81
CA CYS A 143 -6.33 1.80 3.62
C CYS A 143 -6.86 3.12 4.17
N ASN A 144 -7.00 4.12 3.30
CA ASN A 144 -7.73 5.36 3.66
C ASN A 144 -9.24 5.05 3.66
N CYS A 145 -9.70 4.38 4.72
CA CYS A 145 -11.12 4.06 4.91
C CYS A 145 -12.01 5.30 5.12
N ASP A 146 -11.40 6.46 5.34
CA ASP A 146 -12.07 7.76 5.54
C ASP A 146 -12.39 8.50 4.23
N SER A 147 -11.79 8.10 3.10
CA SER A 147 -12.09 8.64 1.75
C SER A 147 -12.85 7.64 0.85
N ALA A 148 -13.18 6.45 1.37
CA ALA A 148 -13.92 5.46 0.59
C ALA A 148 -15.31 5.99 0.23
N ALA A 149 -15.63 6.01 -1.06
CA ALA A 149 -16.95 6.32 -1.58
C ALA A 149 -18.00 5.35 -0.98
N ARG A 150 -18.81 5.82 -0.03
CA ARG A 150 -19.87 5.04 0.62
C ARG A 150 -21.24 5.55 0.22
N SER A 151 -22.10 4.65 -0.24
CA SER A 151 -23.47 4.95 -0.62
C SER A 151 -24.29 3.68 -0.44
N ALA A 152 -25.15 3.65 0.57
CA ALA A 152 -25.99 2.50 0.88
C ALA A 152 -27.24 2.93 1.62
N PHE A 153 -28.37 2.28 1.36
CA PHE A 153 -29.58 2.46 2.14
C PHE A 153 -30.30 1.13 2.28
N SER A 154 -31.00 0.97 3.39
CA SER A 154 -31.98 -0.08 3.60
C SER A 154 -33.15 0.53 4.35
N VAL A 155 -34.34 0.38 3.79
CA VAL A 155 -35.55 1.03 4.27
C VAL A 155 -36.70 0.05 4.31
N ALA A 156 -37.57 0.22 5.28
CA ALA A 156 -38.75 -0.59 5.48
C ALA A 156 -40.02 0.26 5.37
N MET A 157 -41.09 -0.38 4.95
CA MET A 157 -42.39 0.26 4.85
C MET A 157 -43.09 0.27 6.21
N THR A 158 -44.02 1.21 6.42
CA THR A 158 -44.81 1.30 7.66
C THR A 158 -46.31 1.45 7.42
N LYS A 159 -46.77 1.31 6.17
CA LYS A 159 -48.18 1.50 5.78
C LYS A 159 -48.52 0.59 4.60
N SER A 160 -49.54 -0.24 4.74
CA SER A 160 -50.08 -1.05 3.65
C SER A 160 -50.69 -0.20 2.54
N TYR A 161 -50.76 -0.76 1.33
CA TYR A 161 -51.48 -0.21 0.19
C TYR A 161 -51.08 1.23 -0.16
N PRO A 162 -49.79 1.48 -0.48
CA PRO A 162 -49.32 2.79 -0.89
C PRO A 162 -50.03 3.28 -2.17
N LYS A 163 -50.00 4.58 -2.44
CA LYS A 163 -50.64 5.14 -3.64
C LYS A 163 -50.04 4.52 -4.92
N GLU A 164 -50.91 4.02 -5.79
CA GLU A 164 -50.53 3.47 -7.09
C GLU A 164 -49.98 4.56 -8.03
N LYS A 165 -49.17 4.15 -9.02
CA LYS A 165 -48.56 5.03 -10.04
C LYS A 165 -47.70 6.17 -9.46
N MET A 166 -47.31 6.06 -8.19
CA MET A 166 -46.46 7.00 -7.48
C MET A 166 -45.30 6.23 -6.82
N PRO A 167 -44.15 6.88 -6.58
CA PRO A 167 -43.07 6.28 -5.80
C PRO A 167 -43.57 5.83 -4.42
N ILE A 168 -43.28 4.58 -4.07
CA ILE A 168 -43.59 4.00 -2.76
C ILE A 168 -42.64 4.63 -1.74
N ARG A 169 -43.22 5.15 -0.66
CA ARG A 169 -42.46 5.81 0.42
C ARG A 169 -42.17 4.81 1.53
N PHE A 170 -40.91 4.39 1.62
CA PHE A 170 -40.42 3.59 2.74
C PHE A 170 -39.94 4.55 3.83
N SER A 171 -40.78 4.77 4.84
CA SER A 171 -40.58 5.78 5.88
C SER A 171 -39.68 5.33 7.03
N ARG A 172 -39.50 4.02 7.24
CA ARG A 172 -38.64 3.50 8.30
C ARG A 172 -37.23 3.30 7.76
N ILE A 173 -36.30 4.12 8.22
CA ILE A 173 -34.88 4.02 7.86
C ILE A 173 -34.21 2.95 8.73
N LEU A 174 -33.63 1.92 8.11
CA LEU A 174 -32.77 0.94 8.79
C LEU A 174 -31.29 1.35 8.64
N LEU A 175 -30.92 1.81 7.44
CA LEU A 175 -29.61 2.35 7.07
C LEU A 175 -29.80 3.43 5.98
N ASN A 176 -29.05 4.52 6.03
CA ASN A 176 -29.02 5.54 4.97
C ASN A 176 -27.66 6.23 4.89
N GLU A 177 -26.64 5.45 4.57
CA GLU A 177 -25.27 5.91 4.41
C GLU A 177 -25.13 6.89 3.24
N GLY A 178 -24.57 8.06 3.51
CA GLY A 178 -24.49 9.16 2.56
C GLY A 178 -25.78 9.99 2.45
N ASN A 179 -26.86 9.63 3.15
CA ASN A 179 -28.17 10.30 3.05
C ASN A 179 -28.72 10.35 1.60
N HIS A 180 -28.41 9.34 0.80
CA HIS A 180 -28.77 9.30 -0.62
C HIS A 180 -30.20 8.79 -0.86
N TYR A 181 -30.86 8.18 0.14
CA TYR A 181 -32.29 7.86 0.09
C TYR A 181 -33.14 8.96 0.76
N ASN A 182 -34.18 9.40 0.07
CA ASN A 182 -35.13 10.38 0.59
C ASN A 182 -36.48 9.72 0.91
N ALA A 183 -36.76 9.53 2.21
CA ALA A 183 -38.01 8.91 2.69
C ALA A 183 -39.28 9.70 2.35
N THR A 184 -39.17 11.02 2.15
CA THR A 184 -40.33 11.85 1.79
C THR A 184 -40.74 11.62 0.35
N SER A 185 -39.77 11.43 -0.56
CA SER A 185 -40.04 11.16 -1.98
C SER A 185 -40.15 9.67 -2.31
N GLY A 186 -39.58 8.79 -1.48
CA GLY A 186 -39.49 7.35 -1.73
C GLY A 186 -38.35 6.97 -2.68
N LYS A 187 -37.45 7.90 -3.01
CA LYS A 187 -36.43 7.72 -4.05
C LYS A 187 -35.02 7.70 -3.48
N PHE A 188 -34.19 6.83 -4.05
CA PHE A 188 -32.74 6.92 -4.00
C PHE A 188 -32.26 7.90 -5.08
N VAL A 189 -31.32 8.78 -4.73
CA VAL A 189 -30.66 9.72 -5.64
C VAL A 189 -29.16 9.44 -5.64
N CYS A 190 -28.64 9.03 -6.80
CA CYS A 190 -27.23 8.74 -6.98
C CYS A 190 -26.39 10.02 -6.81
N VAL A 191 -25.49 10.04 -5.84
CA VAL A 191 -24.48 11.10 -5.67
C VAL A 191 -23.12 10.66 -6.20
N ILE A 192 -22.82 9.37 -6.07
CA ILE A 192 -21.56 8.74 -6.45
C ILE A 192 -21.81 7.87 -7.68
N PRO A 193 -21.32 8.24 -8.87
CA PRO A 193 -21.39 7.42 -10.07
C PRO A 193 -20.72 6.06 -9.86
N GLY A 194 -21.32 5.01 -10.42
CA GLY A 194 -20.80 3.66 -10.28
C GLY A 194 -21.83 2.56 -10.48
N VAL A 195 -21.46 1.36 -10.07
CA VAL A 195 -22.28 0.15 -10.15
C VAL A 195 -22.96 -0.09 -8.81
N TYR A 196 -24.29 -0.19 -8.83
CA TYR A 196 -25.13 -0.37 -7.65
C TYR A 196 -25.90 -1.68 -7.71
N TYR A 197 -26.03 -2.34 -6.57
CA TYR A 197 -26.97 -3.43 -6.36
C TYR A 197 -28.25 -2.89 -5.72
N PHE A 198 -29.41 -3.34 -6.19
CA PHE A 198 -30.71 -3.07 -5.57
C PHE A 198 -31.45 -4.37 -5.34
N SER A 199 -32.08 -4.50 -4.18
CA SER A 199 -32.97 -5.60 -3.84
C SER A 199 -34.19 -5.09 -3.09
N TYR A 200 -35.30 -5.80 -3.23
CA TYR A 200 -36.50 -5.57 -2.43
C TYR A 200 -37.17 -6.90 -2.11
N ASP A 201 -37.77 -6.94 -0.93
CA ASP A 201 -38.52 -8.07 -0.41
C ASP A 201 -39.85 -7.52 0.07
N ILE A 202 -40.94 -7.97 -0.56
CA ILE A 202 -42.25 -7.36 -0.42
C ILE A 202 -43.25 -8.41 0.04
N THR A 203 -43.83 -8.19 1.22
CA THR A 203 -44.97 -8.98 1.68
C THR A 203 -46.24 -8.47 1.01
N LEU A 204 -47.05 -9.39 0.48
CA LEU A 204 -48.34 -9.07 -0.12
C LEU A 204 -49.48 -9.85 0.52
N ALA A 205 -50.67 -9.24 0.58
CA ALA A 205 -51.88 -9.79 1.17
C ALA A 205 -53.14 -9.29 0.44
N SER A 206 -54.16 -10.15 0.36
CA SER A 206 -55.53 -9.85 -0.12
C SER A 206 -55.70 -9.45 -1.59
N LYS A 207 -54.68 -8.90 -2.25
CA LYS A 207 -54.69 -8.52 -3.67
C LYS A 207 -53.42 -8.99 -4.36
N HIS A 208 -53.46 -9.09 -5.68
CA HIS A 208 -52.26 -9.30 -6.50
C HIS A 208 -51.29 -8.12 -6.40
N LEU A 209 -50.01 -8.37 -6.63
CA LEU A 209 -48.96 -7.36 -6.62
C LEU A 209 -48.38 -7.16 -8.01
N ALA A 210 -48.29 -5.91 -8.46
CA ALA A 210 -47.51 -5.51 -9.65
C ALA A 210 -46.59 -4.33 -9.29
N ILE A 211 -45.38 -4.66 -8.84
CA ILE A 211 -44.37 -3.69 -8.39
C ILE A 211 -43.22 -3.62 -9.40
N GLY A 212 -42.74 -2.41 -9.66
CA GLY A 212 -41.63 -2.19 -10.58
C GLY A 212 -40.52 -1.39 -9.95
N LEU A 213 -39.28 -1.79 -10.23
CA LEU A 213 -38.08 -0.98 -9.97
C LEU A 213 -37.86 -0.05 -11.15
N VAL A 214 -37.82 1.25 -10.87
CA VAL A 214 -37.77 2.31 -11.86
C VAL A 214 -36.45 3.07 -11.73
N HIS A 215 -35.78 3.27 -12.86
CA HIS A 215 -34.61 4.12 -13.00
C HIS A 215 -34.91 5.22 -14.00
N ASN A 216 -34.86 6.48 -13.55
CA ASN A 216 -35.16 7.68 -14.36
C ASN A 216 -36.46 7.57 -15.19
N GLY A 217 -37.51 6.96 -14.61
CA GLY A 217 -38.82 6.80 -15.24
C GLY A 217 -38.98 5.53 -16.09
N GLN A 218 -37.93 4.77 -16.31
CA GLN A 218 -37.98 3.49 -17.03
C GLN A 218 -37.99 2.30 -16.06
N TYR A 219 -38.87 1.34 -16.29
CA TYR A 219 -38.90 0.09 -15.52
C TYR A 219 -37.69 -0.78 -15.89
N LYS A 220 -36.89 -1.15 -14.88
CA LYS A 220 -35.78 -2.09 -15.00
C LYS A 220 -36.16 -3.49 -14.54
N ILE A 221 -37.04 -3.59 -13.54
CA ILE A 221 -37.68 -4.84 -13.13
C ILE A 221 -39.18 -4.61 -13.04
N LYS A 222 -39.96 -5.60 -13.47
CA LYS A 222 -41.39 -5.70 -13.18
C LYS A 222 -41.63 -7.05 -12.51
N THR A 223 -42.12 -7.02 -11.28
CA THR A 223 -42.41 -8.21 -10.48
C THR A 223 -43.91 -8.31 -10.31
N PHE A 224 -44.45 -9.47 -10.67
CA PHE A 224 -45.85 -9.81 -10.55
C PHE A 224 -45.98 -10.98 -9.59
N ASP A 225 -46.90 -10.88 -8.65
CA ASP A 225 -47.23 -11.96 -7.75
C ASP A 225 -48.75 -12.08 -7.61
N ALA A 226 -49.26 -13.28 -7.81
CA ALA A 226 -50.67 -13.59 -7.84
C ALA A 226 -51.11 -14.16 -6.49
N ASN A 227 -51.70 -13.29 -5.66
CA ASN A 227 -52.25 -13.72 -4.38
C ASN A 227 -53.61 -14.43 -4.52
N THR A 228 -53.80 -15.54 -3.80
CA THR A 228 -55.04 -16.33 -3.72
C THR A 228 -55.81 -16.19 -2.41
N GLY A 229 -55.43 -15.25 -1.55
CA GLY A 229 -56.06 -14.97 -0.25
C GLY A 229 -55.14 -15.17 0.96
N ASN A 230 -53.90 -15.61 0.74
CA ASN A 230 -52.89 -15.82 1.78
C ASN A 230 -51.89 -14.66 1.83
N HIS A 231 -50.84 -14.80 2.64
CA HIS A 231 -49.70 -13.91 2.63
C HIS A 231 -48.57 -14.54 1.84
N ASP A 232 -48.07 -13.83 0.84
CA ASP A 232 -46.94 -14.24 0.00
C ASP A 232 -45.80 -13.21 0.10
N VAL A 233 -44.61 -13.60 -0.36
CA VAL A 233 -43.44 -12.73 -0.43
C VAL A 233 -42.91 -12.72 -1.85
N ALA A 234 -42.86 -11.52 -2.43
CA ALA A 234 -42.28 -11.27 -3.74
C ALA A 234 -40.98 -10.49 -3.59
N SER A 235 -39.91 -10.98 -4.23
CA SER A 235 -38.60 -10.33 -4.20
C SER A 235 -38.09 -10.05 -5.60
N GLY A 236 -37.21 -9.06 -5.71
CA GLY A 236 -36.54 -8.76 -6.97
C GLY A 236 -35.23 -8.04 -6.73
N SER A 237 -34.23 -8.35 -7.54
CA SER A 237 -32.92 -7.71 -7.44
C SER A 237 -32.31 -7.45 -8.81
N THR A 238 -31.46 -6.43 -8.91
CA THR A 238 -30.71 -6.12 -10.13
C THR A 238 -29.48 -5.30 -9.82
N VAL A 239 -28.56 -5.27 -10.78
CA VAL A 239 -27.39 -4.41 -10.78
C VAL A 239 -27.59 -3.32 -11.82
N LEU A 240 -27.37 -2.06 -11.45
CA LEU A 240 -27.49 -0.90 -12.34
C LEU A 240 -26.22 -0.06 -12.28
N GLN A 241 -25.75 0.38 -13.44
CA GLN A 241 -24.78 1.46 -13.51
C GLN A 241 -25.54 2.80 -13.46
N LEU A 242 -25.18 3.64 -12.51
CA LEU A 242 -25.85 4.92 -12.26
C LEU A 242 -24.89 6.09 -12.47
N GLN A 243 -25.41 7.14 -13.08
CA GLN A 243 -24.74 8.43 -13.19
C GLN A 243 -25.18 9.37 -12.06
N ARG A 244 -24.41 10.46 -11.85
CA ARG A 244 -24.75 11.45 -10.82
C ARG A 244 -26.13 12.04 -11.08
N ARG A 245 -26.95 12.12 -10.03
CA ARG A 245 -28.36 12.56 -10.01
C ARG A 245 -29.38 11.58 -10.58
N ASP A 246 -28.97 10.40 -11.03
CA ASP A 246 -29.92 9.34 -11.38
C ASP A 246 -30.79 8.98 -10.18
N GLN A 247 -32.06 8.69 -10.46
CA GLN A 247 -33.05 8.35 -9.44
C GLN A 247 -33.52 6.92 -9.61
N VAL A 248 -33.56 6.19 -8.50
CA VAL A 248 -34.09 4.82 -8.44
C VAL A 248 -35.17 4.72 -7.37
N TRP A 249 -36.30 4.08 -7.69
CA TRP A 249 -37.40 3.88 -6.74
C TRP A 249 -38.27 2.67 -7.10
N LEU A 250 -39.15 2.29 -6.18
CA LEU A 250 -40.20 1.29 -6.43
C LEU A 250 -41.56 1.97 -6.61
N GLN A 251 -42.38 1.47 -7.52
CA GLN A 251 -43.77 1.90 -7.67
C GLN A 251 -44.69 0.77 -8.11
N ILE A 252 -45.95 0.84 -7.68
CA ILE A 252 -47.02 -0.01 -8.23
C ILE A 252 -47.41 0.56 -9.58
N PHE A 253 -47.24 -0.21 -10.65
CA PHE A 253 -47.44 0.29 -12.02
C PHE A 253 -48.78 -0.10 -12.63
N TYR A 254 -49.44 -1.12 -12.10
CA TYR A 254 -50.71 -1.60 -12.58
C TYR A 254 -51.82 -1.24 -11.59
N SER A 255 -52.95 -0.76 -12.11
CA SER A 255 -54.07 -0.37 -11.26
C SER A 255 -54.75 -1.59 -10.64
N GLU A 256 -55.22 -1.45 -9.40
CA GLU A 256 -55.89 -2.51 -8.62
C GLU A 256 -55.01 -3.72 -8.23
N GLN A 257 -53.75 -3.76 -8.67
CA GLN A 257 -52.76 -4.78 -8.27
C GLN A 257 -51.81 -4.25 -7.21
N ASN A 258 -52.40 -3.74 -6.14
CA ASN A 258 -51.71 -3.24 -4.96
C ASN A 258 -51.97 -4.16 -3.77
N GLY A 259 -51.33 -5.32 -3.77
CA GLY A 259 -51.34 -6.27 -2.66
C GLY A 259 -50.37 -5.94 -1.53
N LEU A 260 -49.61 -4.86 -1.65
CA LEU A 260 -48.49 -4.57 -0.77
C LEU A 260 -48.96 -4.34 0.67
N PHE A 261 -48.51 -5.19 1.58
CA PHE A 261 -49.01 -5.29 2.96
C PHE A 261 -47.92 -5.05 4.00
N PHE A 262 -48.31 -4.44 5.11
CA PHE A 262 -47.49 -4.23 6.30
C PHE A 262 -48.31 -4.44 7.58
N ASP A 263 -47.73 -5.24 8.46
CA ASP A 263 -48.10 -5.46 9.85
C ASP A 263 -46.87 -5.22 10.74
N PRO A 264 -46.97 -4.39 11.79
CA PRO A 264 -45.83 -3.99 12.61
C PRO A 264 -45.26 -5.12 13.49
N PHE A 265 -45.94 -6.26 13.62
CA PHE A 265 -45.53 -7.35 14.52
C PHE A 265 -44.77 -8.46 13.80
N TRP A 266 -45.09 -8.76 12.53
CA TRP A 266 -44.57 -9.97 11.89
C TRP A 266 -44.19 -9.83 10.40
N THR A 267 -44.41 -8.68 9.77
CA THR A 267 -44.01 -8.46 8.36
C THR A 267 -43.16 -7.20 8.21
N ASP A 268 -42.12 -7.27 7.38
CA ASP A 268 -41.41 -6.08 6.91
C ASP A 268 -41.29 -6.19 5.39
N SER A 269 -41.79 -5.18 4.67
CA SER A 269 -41.49 -4.99 3.25
C SER A 269 -40.32 -4.03 3.14
N THR A 270 -39.23 -4.46 2.50
CA THR A 270 -37.95 -3.73 2.48
C THR A 270 -37.51 -3.37 1.07
N PHE A 271 -36.74 -2.30 0.97
CA PHE A 271 -36.03 -1.89 -0.22
C PHE A 271 -34.61 -1.47 0.17
N THR A 272 -33.63 -2.08 -0.48
CA THR A 272 -32.21 -1.93 -0.15
C THR A 272 -31.43 -1.65 -1.42
N GLY A 273 -30.43 -0.78 -1.33
CA GLY A 273 -29.48 -0.58 -2.40
C GLY A 273 -28.14 -0.07 -1.90
N PHE A 274 -27.07 -0.49 -2.54
CA PHE A 274 -25.71 -0.09 -2.16
C PHE A 274 -24.76 -0.07 -3.36
N LEU A 275 -23.75 0.80 -3.26
CA LEU A 275 -22.65 0.90 -4.20
C LEU A 275 -21.74 -0.33 -4.09
N ILE A 276 -21.50 -0.98 -5.22
CA ILE A 276 -20.53 -2.08 -5.34
C ILE A 276 -19.17 -1.51 -5.74
N TYR A 277 -19.14 -0.74 -6.83
CA TYR A 277 -17.92 -0.14 -7.38
C TYR A 277 -18.18 1.32 -7.76
N ALA A 278 -17.39 2.24 -7.23
CA ALA A 278 -17.38 3.63 -7.66
C ALA A 278 -16.64 3.77 -9.00
N ASP A 279 -17.09 4.69 -9.85
CA ASP A 279 -16.35 5.03 -11.07
C ASP A 279 -14.99 5.65 -10.73
N GLN A 280 -13.94 5.21 -11.41
CA GLN A 280 -12.55 5.59 -11.08
C GLN A 280 -12.28 7.08 -11.28
N ASP A 281 -12.93 7.70 -12.27
CA ASP A 281 -12.82 9.14 -12.52
C ASP A 281 -13.34 9.98 -11.35
N PHE A 282 -14.38 9.50 -10.67
CA PHE A 282 -14.93 10.16 -9.48
C PHE A 282 -13.95 10.10 -8.30
N LEU A 283 -13.29 8.95 -8.12
CA LEU A 283 -12.27 8.77 -7.06
C LEU A 283 -11.05 9.67 -7.33
N ASN A 284 -10.57 9.71 -8.58
CA ASN A 284 -9.46 10.56 -8.98
C ASN A 284 -9.74 12.06 -8.77
N GLU A 285 -10.98 12.51 -8.99
CA GLU A 285 -11.39 13.91 -8.72
C GLU A 285 -11.45 14.22 -7.22
N ALA A 286 -11.91 13.26 -6.40
CA ALA A 286 -11.93 13.39 -4.95
C ALA A 286 -10.52 13.52 -4.37
N ASP A 287 -9.58 12.68 -4.84
CA ASP A 287 -8.18 12.70 -4.39
C ASP A 287 -7.48 14.01 -4.76
N ARG A 288 -7.73 14.55 -5.97
CA ARG A 288 -7.20 15.86 -6.37
C ARG A 288 -7.70 16.99 -5.48
N LYS A 289 -8.96 16.97 -5.07
CA LYS A 289 -9.54 17.97 -4.16
C LYS A 289 -9.05 17.84 -2.73
N ALA A 290 -8.77 16.62 -2.27
CA ALA A 290 -8.19 16.37 -0.96
C ALA A 290 -6.75 16.91 -0.90
N ASN A 291 -5.93 16.60 -1.90
CA ASN A 291 -4.52 17.04 -1.95
C ASN A 291 -4.39 18.57 -2.13
N ALA A 292 -5.31 19.22 -2.85
CA ALA A 292 -5.30 20.68 -3.00
C ALA A 292 -5.64 21.46 -1.71
N LYS A 293 -6.16 20.79 -0.68
CA LYS A 293 -6.53 21.39 0.61
C LYS A 293 -5.41 21.34 1.66
N ASP A 294 -4.41 20.48 1.47
CA ASP A 294 -3.27 20.34 2.38
C ASP A 294 -2.12 21.29 2.02
N ASP A 295 -2.16 21.89 0.83
CA ASP A 295 -1.18 22.86 0.31
C ASP A 295 -1.60 24.34 0.53
N SER A 296 -2.68 24.62 1.27
CA SER A 296 -3.22 25.97 1.54
C SER A 296 -3.30 26.31 3.01
#